data_AF-A0A7Y3MXG4-F1
#
_entry.id   AF-A0A7Y3MXG4-F1
#
_cell.length_a   1.000
_cell.length_b   1.000
_cell.length_c   1.000
_cell.angle_alpha   90.00
_cell.angle_beta   90.00
_cell.angle_gamma   90.00
#
_symmetry.space_group_name_H-M   'P 1'
#
loop_
_entity.id
_entity.type
_entity.pdbx_description
1 polymer ?
#
loop_
_entity_poly.entity_id
_entity_poly.type
_entity_poly.pdbx_seq_one_letter_code
_entity_poly.pdbx_strand_id
1 'polypeptide(L)'
;MGIADPPGAVAQPPTPDSLSTWHVLEGRRATARYRGNDSLRAAGALAVLDAMSPLRGLGDVAIRPLVTIAADREEMDSLVGGRVPEWGAAVALPDRMEMILPGQRLWSSTPVDEAQTLRHEWAHLALAKRMEGLRIPRWFNEGYAEWAAGGWLSGGGWKL
;
A
#
# COMPACT_ATOMS: atom_id res chain seq x y z
N MET A 1 -46.26 26.16 -10.23
CA MET A 1 -45.11 25.81 -11.11
C MET A 1 -44.09 25.13 -10.22
N GLY A 2 -44.21 23.82 -10.04
CA GLY A 2 -43.32 23.03 -9.18
C GLY A 2 -42.28 22.33 -10.04
N ILE A 3 -41.00 22.58 -9.76
CA ILE A 3 -39.87 21.94 -10.44
C ILE A 3 -39.67 20.60 -9.72
N ALA A 4 -39.79 19.50 -10.45
CA ALA A 4 -39.52 18.16 -9.92
C ALA A 4 -37.99 17.94 -9.90
N ASP A 5 -37.47 17.52 -8.74
CA ASP A 5 -36.10 17.03 -8.62
C ASP A 5 -35.89 15.78 -9.48
N PRO A 6 -34.74 15.62 -10.15
CA PRO A 6 -34.43 14.39 -10.86
C PRO A 6 -34.24 13.23 -9.85
N PRO A 7 -34.66 12.00 -10.20
CA PRO A 7 -34.46 10.86 -9.32
C PRO A 7 -32.96 10.62 -9.12
N GLY A 8 -32.53 10.63 -7.85
CA GLY A 8 -31.18 10.28 -7.46
C GLY A 8 -30.81 8.90 -8.00
N ALA A 9 -29.68 8.83 -8.70
CA ALA A 9 -29.14 7.57 -9.18
C ALA A 9 -28.87 6.65 -8.00
N VAL A 10 -29.72 5.63 -7.82
CA VAL A 10 -29.48 4.56 -6.85
C VAL A 10 -28.30 3.76 -7.39
N ALA A 11 -27.17 3.80 -6.68
CA ALA A 11 -26.02 2.97 -7.02
C ALA A 11 -26.44 1.50 -7.05
N GLN A 12 -26.31 0.86 -8.21
CA GLN A 12 -26.65 -0.54 -8.38
C GLN A 12 -25.69 -1.41 -7.54
N PRO A 13 -26.18 -2.44 -6.83
CA PRO A 13 -25.30 -3.33 -6.09
C PRO A 13 -24.32 -4.02 -7.05
N PRO A 14 -23.06 -4.25 -6.63
CA PRO A 14 -22.06 -4.90 -7.47
C PRO A 14 -22.55 -6.29 -7.90
N THR A 15 -22.31 -6.65 -9.17
CA THR A 15 -22.59 -8.00 -9.66
C THR A 15 -21.57 -8.99 -9.11
N PRO A 16 -21.89 -10.28 -8.93
CA PRO A 16 -20.94 -11.29 -8.41
C PRO A 16 -19.62 -11.34 -9.20
N ASP A 17 -19.67 -11.07 -10.50
CA ASP A 17 -18.51 -11.06 -11.40
C ASP A 17 -17.57 -9.86 -11.14
N SER A 18 -18.11 -8.73 -10.67
CA SER A 18 -17.32 -7.57 -10.24
C SER A 18 -16.58 -7.79 -8.91
N LEU A 19 -17.04 -8.75 -8.10
CA LEU A 19 -16.37 -9.12 -6.85
C LEU A 19 -15.17 -10.04 -7.07
N SER A 20 -15.13 -10.79 -8.18
CA SER A 20 -14.04 -11.73 -8.51
C SER A 20 -13.03 -11.16 -9.51
N THR A 21 -13.44 -10.18 -10.32
CA THR A 21 -12.60 -9.56 -11.36
C THR A 21 -11.67 -8.50 -10.79
N TRP A 22 -10.39 -8.56 -11.13
CA TRP A 22 -9.44 -7.49 -10.83
C TRP A 22 -9.69 -6.26 -11.70
N HIS A 23 -9.89 -5.12 -11.05
CA HIS A 23 -9.86 -3.80 -11.66
C HIS A 23 -8.50 -3.14 -11.41
N VAL A 24 -8.13 -2.19 -12.27
CA VAL A 24 -6.83 -1.49 -12.20
C VAL A 24 -7.04 0.02 -12.21
N LEU A 25 -6.30 0.73 -11.35
CA LEU A 25 -6.14 2.18 -11.38
C LEU A 25 -4.66 2.52 -11.60
N GLU A 26 -4.41 3.43 -12.53
CA GLU A 26 -3.06 3.93 -12.80
C GLU A 26 -2.80 5.19 -11.96
N GLY A 27 -1.77 5.13 -11.12
CA GLY A 27 -1.18 6.30 -10.49
C GLY A 27 0.09 6.74 -11.21
N ARG A 28 0.64 7.88 -10.79
CA ARG A 28 1.89 8.38 -11.37
C ARG A 28 3.08 7.50 -10.94
N ARG A 29 3.13 7.12 -9.67
CA ARG A 29 4.26 6.37 -9.08
C ARG A 29 4.02 4.88 -8.93
N ALA A 30 2.78 4.42 -9.01
CA ALA A 30 2.42 3.02 -8.86
C ALA A 30 1.14 2.72 -9.65
N THR A 31 0.86 1.44 -9.86
CA THR A 31 -0.42 0.95 -10.38
C THR A 31 -1.11 0.19 -9.28
N ALA A 32 -2.41 0.37 -9.06
CA ALA A 32 -3.17 -0.37 -8.06
C ALA A 32 -4.15 -1.34 -8.72
N ARG A 33 -4.27 -2.56 -8.19
CA ARG A 33 -5.35 -3.48 -8.51
C ARG A 33 -6.22 -3.76 -7.29
N TYR A 34 -7.52 -3.90 -7.53
CA TYR A 34 -8.53 -4.11 -6.49
C TYR A 34 -9.70 -4.94 -7.05
N ARG A 35 -10.58 -5.42 -6.17
CA ARG A 35 -11.83 -6.10 -6.55
C ARG A 35 -13.02 -5.43 -5.89
N GLY A 36 -14.22 -5.65 -6.43
CA GLY A 36 -15.46 -5.16 -5.84
C GLY A 36 -15.42 -3.67 -5.50
N ASN A 37 -15.68 -3.34 -4.23
CA ASN A 37 -15.88 -1.96 -3.77
C ASN A 37 -14.60 -1.26 -3.28
N ASP A 38 -13.42 -1.85 -3.48
CA ASP A 38 -12.14 -1.36 -2.94
C ASP A 38 -11.49 -0.23 -3.76
N SER A 39 -12.22 0.38 -4.71
CA SER A 39 -11.70 1.44 -5.58
C SER A 39 -11.21 2.66 -4.80
N LEU A 40 -11.94 3.06 -3.74
CA LEU A 40 -11.55 4.19 -2.89
C LEU A 40 -10.28 3.89 -2.08
N ARG A 41 -10.12 2.64 -1.64
CA ARG A 41 -8.90 2.19 -0.95
C ARG A 41 -7.70 2.26 -1.88
N ALA A 42 -7.85 1.74 -3.10
CA ALA A 42 -6.83 1.78 -4.14
C ALA A 42 -6.44 3.22 -4.51
N ALA A 43 -7.43 4.08 -4.77
CA ALA A 43 -7.20 5.48 -5.09
C ALA A 43 -6.51 6.24 -3.94
N GLY A 44 -6.92 5.99 -2.69
CA GLY A 44 -6.30 6.58 -1.50
C GLY A 44 -4.83 6.19 -1.36
N ALA A 45 -4.50 4.91 -1.56
CA ALA A 45 -3.11 4.43 -1.51
C ALA A 45 -2.26 5.10 -2.60
N LEU A 46 -2.76 5.18 -3.84
CA LEU A 46 -2.06 5.86 -4.93
C LEU A 46 -1.83 7.35 -4.63
N ALA A 47 -2.82 8.05 -4.07
CA ALA A 47 -2.69 9.45 -3.70
C ALA A 47 -1.60 9.67 -2.63
N VAL A 48 -1.54 8.79 -1.62
CA VAL A 48 -0.49 8.83 -0.59
C VAL A 48 0.89 8.60 -1.21
N LEU A 49 1.03 7.56 -2.04
CA LEU A 49 2.29 7.26 -2.74
C LEU A 49 2.74 8.41 -3.66
N ASP A 50 1.82 9.00 -4.41
CA ASP A 50 2.10 10.11 -5.30
C ASP A 50 2.55 11.37 -4.54
N ALA A 51 2.05 11.60 -3.33
CA ALA A 51 2.45 12.73 -2.50
C ALA A 51 3.79 12.53 -1.76
N MET A 52 4.39 11.33 -1.79
CA MET A 52 5.61 11.05 -1.02
C MET A 52 6.83 11.81 -1.55
N SER A 53 7.54 12.45 -0.62
CA SER A 53 8.89 12.95 -0.88
C SER A 53 9.85 11.81 -1.24
N PRO A 54 10.90 12.07 -2.04
CA PRO A 54 11.94 11.08 -2.34
C PRO A 54 12.52 10.41 -1.08
N LEU A 55 12.99 9.17 -1.26
CA LEU A 55 13.71 8.46 -0.21
C LEU A 55 15.12 9.05 -0.07
N ARG A 56 15.55 9.26 1.17
CA ARG A 56 16.91 9.76 1.45
C ARG A 56 17.91 8.60 1.37
N GLY A 57 19.15 8.90 1.00
CA GLY A 57 20.26 7.93 1.06
C GLY A 57 20.30 6.85 -0.04
N LEU A 58 19.29 6.76 -0.91
CA LEU A 58 19.29 5.81 -2.04
C LEU A 58 19.65 6.44 -3.40
N GLY A 59 19.69 7.78 -3.48
CA GLY A 59 19.75 8.50 -4.75
C GLY A 59 18.44 8.37 -5.53
N ASP A 60 18.48 8.69 -6.82
CA ASP A 60 17.32 8.56 -7.69
C ASP A 60 17.08 7.09 -8.06
N VAL A 61 16.11 6.47 -7.39
CA VAL A 61 15.67 5.10 -7.68
C VAL A 61 14.25 5.14 -8.21
N ALA A 62 14.12 4.94 -9.52
CA ALA A 62 12.82 4.83 -10.17
C ALA A 62 12.26 3.42 -9.98
N ILE A 63 11.17 3.32 -9.21
CA ILE A 63 10.31 2.13 -9.14
C ILE A 63 8.88 2.51 -9.50
N ARG A 64 8.13 1.54 -10.01
CA ARG A 64 6.71 1.66 -10.29
C ARG A 64 6.00 0.38 -9.86
N PRO A 65 5.75 0.19 -8.55
CA PRO A 65 5.24 -1.07 -8.04
C PRO A 65 3.77 -1.27 -8.34
N LEU A 66 3.34 -2.53 -8.28
CA LEU A 66 1.94 -2.91 -8.19
C LEU A 66 1.48 -2.82 -6.74
N VAL A 67 0.33 -2.19 -6.50
CA VAL A 67 -0.34 -2.14 -5.21
C VAL A 67 -1.56 -3.04 -5.31
N THR A 68 -1.61 -4.11 -4.52
CA THR A 68 -2.75 -5.03 -4.53
C THR A 68 -3.56 -4.84 -3.26
N ILE A 69 -4.85 -4.52 -3.43
CA ILE A 69 -5.78 -4.46 -2.31
C ILE A 69 -6.37 -5.85 -2.09
N ALA A 70 -6.12 -6.43 -0.92
CA ALA A 70 -6.70 -7.69 -0.49
C ALA A 70 -8.04 -7.44 0.21
N ALA A 71 -9.08 -8.17 -0.18
CA ALA A 71 -10.42 -8.00 0.38
C ALA A 71 -10.47 -8.39 1.87
N ASP A 72 -9.73 -9.42 2.25
CA ASP A 72 -9.67 -9.94 3.61
C ASP A 72 -8.30 -10.58 3.93
N ARG A 73 -8.20 -11.16 5.14
CA ARG A 73 -6.98 -11.78 5.63
C ARG A 73 -6.60 -13.04 4.85
N GLU A 74 -7.58 -13.85 4.44
CA GLU A 74 -7.30 -15.10 3.74
C GLU A 74 -6.73 -14.81 2.35
N GLU A 75 -7.29 -13.82 1.65
CA GLU A 75 -6.72 -13.35 0.40
C GLU A 75 -5.33 -12.73 0.61
N MET A 76 -5.12 -11.96 1.68
CA MET A 76 -3.81 -11.39 1.98
C MET A 76 -2.74 -12.46 2.24
N ASP A 77 -3.02 -13.45 3.09
CA ASP A 77 -2.09 -14.56 3.38
C ASP A 77 -1.78 -15.36 2.09
N SER A 78 -2.80 -15.57 1.25
CA SER A 78 -2.65 -16.23 -0.05
C SER A 78 -1.76 -15.42 -1.02
N LEU A 79 -2.00 -14.11 -1.12
CA LEU A 79 -1.23 -13.20 -1.98
C LEU A 79 0.23 -13.07 -1.53
N VAL A 80 0.49 -13.06 -0.23
CA VAL A 80 1.84 -13.02 0.34
C VAL A 80 2.55 -14.37 0.22
N GLY A 81 1.81 -15.49 0.11
CA GLY A 81 2.36 -16.83 0.01
C GLY A 81 2.67 -17.47 1.38
N GLY A 82 1.98 -17.02 2.43
CA GLY A 82 2.19 -17.47 3.80
C GLY A 82 1.46 -16.59 4.81
N ARG A 83 1.50 -16.96 6.09
CA ARG A 83 0.87 -16.16 7.15
C ARG A 83 1.65 -14.88 7.42
N VAL A 84 0.98 -13.73 7.33
CA VAL A 84 1.54 -12.45 7.73
C VAL A 84 1.59 -12.38 9.27
N PRO A 85 2.71 -11.94 9.89
CA PRO A 85 2.87 -11.93 11.34
C PRO A 85 1.90 -11.01 12.10
N GLU A 86 1.45 -9.92 11.46
CA GLU A 86 0.57 -8.92 12.06
C GLU A 86 -0.58 -8.58 11.11
N TRP A 87 -1.81 -8.56 11.62
CA TRP A 87 -2.96 -8.13 10.83
C TRP A 87 -2.94 -6.60 10.68
N GLY A 88 -2.80 -6.14 9.43
CA GLY A 88 -3.16 -4.79 9.01
C GLY A 88 -2.03 -3.81 8.71
N ALA A 89 -0.77 -4.25 8.80
CA ALA A 89 0.31 -3.58 8.09
C ALA A 89 0.30 -4.01 6.61
N ALA A 90 0.61 -3.09 5.70
CA ALA A 90 0.91 -3.45 4.32
C ALA A 90 2.16 -4.35 4.26
N VAL A 91 2.35 -5.10 3.17
CA VAL A 91 3.52 -5.99 3.01
C VAL A 91 4.15 -5.77 1.64
N ALA A 92 5.42 -5.38 1.62
CA ALA A 92 6.25 -5.36 0.42
C ALA A 92 6.69 -6.77 0.03
N LEU A 93 6.61 -7.06 -1.26
CA LEU A 93 7.13 -8.26 -1.91
C LEU A 93 8.18 -7.82 -2.95
N PRO A 94 9.45 -7.63 -2.52
CA PRO A 94 10.49 -7.05 -3.37
C PRO A 94 10.73 -7.80 -4.69
N ASP A 95 10.70 -9.14 -4.65
CA ASP A 95 10.92 -9.99 -5.83
C ASP A 95 9.82 -9.84 -6.90
N ARG A 96 8.65 -9.33 -6.50
CA ARG A 96 7.49 -9.09 -7.37
C ARG A 96 7.32 -7.61 -7.73
N MET A 97 8.12 -6.72 -7.14
CA MET A 97 7.91 -5.27 -7.19
C MET A 97 6.46 -4.90 -6.87
N GLU A 98 5.94 -5.49 -5.79
CA GLU A 98 4.53 -5.42 -5.40
C GLU A 98 4.41 -5.12 -3.91
N MET A 99 3.36 -4.41 -3.50
CA MET A 99 2.95 -4.31 -2.10
C MET A 99 1.48 -4.70 -1.94
N ILE A 100 1.17 -5.44 -0.90
CA ILE A 100 -0.17 -5.93 -0.58
C ILE A 100 -0.72 -5.10 0.58
N LEU A 101 -1.91 -4.51 0.41
CA LEU A 101 -2.59 -3.70 1.40
C LEU A 101 -3.90 -4.37 1.82
N PRO A 102 -4.32 -4.23 3.08
CA PRO A 102 -5.68 -4.60 3.48
C PRO A 102 -6.71 -3.63 2.84
N GLY A 103 -7.85 -4.18 2.43
CA GLY A 103 -8.99 -3.44 1.85
C GLY A 103 -9.60 -2.43 2.81
N GLN A 104 -9.61 -2.76 4.10
CA GLN A 104 -10.05 -1.87 5.16
C GLN A 104 -8.85 -1.34 5.94
N ARG A 105 -8.90 -0.05 6.29
CA ARG A 105 -7.98 0.52 7.28
C ARG A 105 -8.18 -0.20 8.60
N LEU A 106 -7.10 -0.41 9.35
CA LEU A 106 -7.23 -0.83 10.74
C LEU A 106 -8.00 0.24 11.50
N TRP A 107 -8.84 -0.21 12.43
CA TRP A 107 -9.72 0.66 13.22
C TRP A 107 -8.95 1.74 13.99
N SER A 108 -7.67 1.51 14.27
CA SER A 108 -6.77 2.39 15.03
C SER A 108 -5.77 3.17 14.17
N SER A 109 -5.78 3.05 12.83
CA SER A 109 -4.79 3.74 11.98
C SER A 109 -5.27 5.12 11.54
N THR A 110 -4.45 6.14 11.82
CA THR A 110 -4.62 7.49 11.28
C THR A 110 -4.09 7.60 9.85
N PRO A 111 -4.44 8.65 9.08
CA PRO A 111 -3.82 8.90 7.78
C PRO A 111 -2.28 9.06 7.84
N VAL A 112 -1.75 9.53 8.98
CA VAL A 112 -0.31 9.64 9.19
C VAL A 112 0.32 8.26 9.33
N ASP A 113 -0.29 7.37 10.11
CA ASP A 113 0.19 6.00 10.29
C ASP A 113 0.20 5.26 8.95
N GLU A 114 -0.85 5.42 8.14
CA GLU A 114 -0.91 4.85 6.79
C GLU A 114 0.21 5.38 5.88
N ALA A 115 0.47 6.68 5.91
CA ALA A 115 1.55 7.26 5.12
C ALA A 115 2.92 6.73 5.56
N GLN A 116 3.13 6.52 6.86
CA GLN A 116 4.35 5.92 7.40
C GLN A 116 4.49 4.46 6.97
N THR A 117 3.44 3.64 7.13
CA THR A 117 3.43 2.24 6.68
C THR A 117 3.70 2.13 5.19
N LEU A 118 3.02 2.91 4.34
CA LEU A 118 3.27 2.84 2.89
C LEU A 118 4.68 3.32 2.53
N ARG A 119 5.24 4.27 3.28
CA ARG A 119 6.61 4.72 3.08
C ARG A 119 7.64 3.66 3.50
N HIS A 120 7.35 2.91 4.56
CA HIS A 120 8.13 1.75 4.99
C HIS A 120 8.17 0.70 3.87
N GLU A 121 7.01 0.26 3.37
CA GLU A 121 6.94 -0.73 2.29
C GLU A 121 7.59 -0.25 0.99
N TRP A 122 7.39 1.03 0.63
CA TRP A 122 8.05 1.64 -0.53
C TRP A 122 9.58 1.62 -0.40
N ALA A 123 10.11 1.81 0.83
CA ALA A 123 11.54 1.77 1.10
C ALA A 123 12.14 0.38 0.88
N HIS A 124 11.44 -0.69 1.28
CA HIS A 124 11.87 -2.07 0.97
C HIS A 124 11.98 -2.30 -0.54
N LEU A 125 10.95 -1.90 -1.31
CA LEU A 125 10.94 -2.08 -2.76
C LEU A 125 12.05 -1.28 -3.45
N ALA A 126 12.24 -0.02 -3.05
CA ALA A 126 13.27 0.84 -3.63
C ALA A 126 14.68 0.35 -3.28
N LEU A 127 14.89 -0.09 -2.04
CA LEU A 127 16.17 -0.64 -1.62
C LEU A 127 16.49 -1.92 -2.40
N ALA A 128 15.53 -2.84 -2.53
CA ALA A 128 15.71 -4.05 -3.32
C ALA A 128 16.03 -3.74 -4.80
N LYS A 129 15.32 -2.78 -5.41
CA LYS A 129 15.62 -2.32 -6.77
C LYS A 129 17.06 -1.79 -6.87
N ARG A 130 17.49 -0.99 -5.90
CA ARG A 130 18.83 -0.38 -5.89
C ARG A 130 19.96 -1.39 -5.70
N MET A 131 19.68 -2.47 -4.98
CA MET A 131 20.65 -3.52 -4.65
C MET A 131 20.72 -4.62 -5.72
N GLU A 132 19.79 -4.64 -6.69
CA GLU A 132 19.84 -5.50 -7.89
C GLU A 132 20.09 -7.00 -7.58
N GLY A 133 19.37 -7.55 -6.60
CA GLY A 133 19.47 -8.97 -6.22
C GLY A 133 20.60 -9.32 -5.26
N LEU A 134 21.39 -8.33 -4.80
CA LEU A 134 22.32 -8.54 -3.69
C LEU A 134 21.54 -8.90 -2.42
N ARG A 135 22.08 -9.84 -1.64
CA ARG A 135 21.51 -10.22 -0.36
C ARG A 135 21.68 -9.07 0.63
N ILE A 136 20.56 -8.44 0.98
CA ILE A 136 20.51 -7.38 1.99
C ILE A 136 20.43 -8.03 3.38
N PRO A 137 21.32 -7.69 4.34
CA PRO A 137 21.15 -8.12 5.72
C PRO A 137 19.82 -7.63 6.28
N ARG A 138 19.07 -8.51 6.96
CA ARG A 138 17.75 -8.17 7.51
C ARG A 138 17.76 -6.88 8.33
N TRP A 139 18.73 -6.74 9.25
CA TRP A 139 18.85 -5.55 10.10
C TRP A 139 18.94 -4.24 9.29
N PHE A 140 19.60 -4.27 8.13
CA PHE A 140 19.76 -3.09 7.28
C PHE A 140 18.47 -2.81 6.49
N ASN A 141 17.83 -3.86 5.97
CA ASN A 141 16.57 -3.74 5.24
C ASN A 141 15.48 -3.09 6.11
N GLU A 142 15.25 -3.66 7.30
CA GLU A 142 14.28 -3.15 8.28
C GLU A 142 14.69 -1.77 8.80
N GLY A 143 15.96 -1.60 9.18
CA GLY A 143 16.46 -0.34 9.74
C GLY A 143 16.37 0.82 8.74
N TYR A 144 16.61 0.56 7.45
CA TYR A 144 16.42 1.56 6.41
C TYR A 144 14.94 1.91 6.21
N ALA A 145 14.05 0.93 6.18
CA ALA A 145 12.62 1.15 6.01
C ALA A 145 12.01 1.95 7.17
N GLU A 146 12.36 1.61 8.41
CA GLU A 146 11.98 2.36 9.61
C GLU A 146 12.52 3.80 9.59
N TRP A 147 13.80 3.97 9.23
CA TRP A 147 14.39 5.30 9.13
C TRP A 147 13.72 6.14 8.04
N ALA A 148 13.43 5.53 6.89
CA ALA A 148 12.74 6.18 5.79
C ALA A 148 11.32 6.59 6.16
N ALA A 149 10.57 5.73 6.89
CA ALA A 149 9.21 5.99 7.33
C ALA A 149 9.09 7.14 8.34
N GLY A 150 10.21 7.60 8.92
CA GLY A 150 10.25 8.71 9.86
C GLY A 150 10.26 8.29 11.33
N GLY A 151 10.52 7.01 11.63
CA GLY A 151 10.51 6.45 12.99
C GLY A 151 11.44 7.15 14.00
N TRP A 152 12.38 7.98 13.54
CA TRP A 152 13.31 8.74 14.39
C TRP A 152 12.92 10.20 14.62
N LEU A 153 11.90 10.72 13.93
CA LEU A 153 11.39 12.09 14.13
C LEU A 153 10.24 12.14 15.15
N SER A 154 9.67 11.00 15.51
CA SER A 154 8.67 10.80 16.56
C SER A 154 9.29 10.20 17.84
N GLY A 155 10.39 10.79 18.33
CA GLY A 155 10.79 10.71 19.75
C GLY A 155 11.08 9.35 20.40
N GLY A 156 11.15 8.25 19.64
CA GLY A 156 11.34 6.89 20.16
C GLY A 156 12.73 6.34 19.89
N GLY A 157 13.78 6.94 20.48
CA GLY A 157 15.10 6.31 20.51
C GLY A 157 15.04 4.96 21.22
N TRP A 158 15.63 3.93 20.61
CA TRP A 158 15.72 2.58 21.16
C TRP A 158 16.23 2.61 22.60
N LYS A 159 15.46 2.04 23.53
CA LYS A 159 16.00 1.62 24.82
C LYS A 159 16.69 0.28 24.60
N LEU A 160 18.02 0.29 24.72
CA LEU A 160 18.84 -0.91 24.92
C LEU A 160 18.52 -1.53 26.28
#